data_AF-A0A1C6K714-F1
#
_entry.id   AF-A0A1C6K714-F1
#
_cell.length_a   1.000
_cell.length_b   1.000
_cell.length_c   1.000
_cell.angle_alpha   90.00
_cell.angle_beta   90.00
_cell.angle_gamma   90.00
#
_symmetry.space_group_name_H-M   'P 1'
#
loop_
_entity.id
_entity.type
_entity.pdbx_description
1 polymer ?
#
loop_
_entity_poly.entity_id
_entity_poly.type
_entity_poly.pdbx_seq_one_letter_code
_entity_poly.pdbx_strand_id
1 'polypeptide(L)'
;MNRAERRAREKEKKKDSNKKVEAMAWFRSLPPAKQTLIDSLVKIEARKENDSLLKAIDRCFSAAVFEELENLEWEDVKRIIDKSAELMLDDAHKMKNLKESLGGSYDMAIKKINEEMAPEVEKRVRELIKDGYNQKVSVKMLIEEFNTLSTAILTNAYKRTKAIVSEEEKLKKIAEQEEKAKDVSNRIKEVLGEPDKELEDALEYIFEDDLKEDVKDNVTDENKAHTEEKDNKGINTPKEIEKANIDENNKTETMVKNKNSKLKVVKEITKVIERYVQGEYGLYNIKGAVVTVDEEFAFSSAKDVNCWASAEREDLLKQMEEIKAKINHINSCEQEAIEVIETFMNI
;
A
#
# COMPACT_ATOMS: atom_id res chain seq x y z
N MET A 1 -6.60 -29.77 3.17
CA MET A 1 -7.73 -30.64 2.76
C MET A 1 -7.28 -32.08 2.85
N ASN A 2 -7.88 -32.88 3.74
CA ASN A 2 -7.40 -34.22 4.04
C ASN A 2 -7.84 -35.24 2.96
N ARG A 3 -7.12 -36.35 2.78
CA ARG A 3 -7.32 -37.32 1.68
C ARG A 3 -8.76 -37.88 1.62
N ALA A 4 -9.41 -38.00 2.77
CA ALA A 4 -10.81 -38.44 2.88
C ALA A 4 -11.81 -37.39 2.34
N GLU A 5 -11.59 -36.11 2.64
CA GLU A 5 -12.43 -35.00 2.16
C GLU A 5 -12.36 -34.85 0.64
N ARG A 6 -11.17 -35.03 0.06
CA ARG A 6 -10.98 -34.99 -1.40
C ARG A 6 -11.74 -36.13 -2.10
N ARG A 7 -11.71 -37.34 -1.56
CA ARG A 7 -12.47 -38.50 -2.06
C ARG A 7 -13.99 -38.34 -1.89
N ALA A 8 -14.43 -37.72 -0.79
CA ALA A 8 -15.85 -37.41 -0.57
C ALA A 8 -16.36 -36.40 -1.60
N ARG A 9 -15.63 -35.29 -1.80
CA ARG A 9 -15.93 -34.30 -2.86
C ARG A 9 -15.93 -34.90 -4.26
N GLU A 10 -14.99 -35.80 -4.56
CA GLU A 10 -14.96 -36.49 -5.87
C GLU A 10 -16.16 -37.42 -6.07
N LYS A 11 -16.61 -38.12 -5.02
CA LYS A 11 -17.82 -38.96 -5.06
C LYS A 11 -19.10 -38.12 -5.20
N GLU A 12 -19.19 -36.99 -4.51
CA GLU A 12 -20.31 -36.05 -4.66
C GLU A 12 -20.36 -35.44 -6.06
N LYS A 13 -19.22 -34.95 -6.59
CA LYS A 13 -19.13 -34.46 -7.97
C LYS A 13 -19.55 -35.51 -9.00
N LYS A 14 -19.18 -36.79 -8.79
CA LYS A 14 -19.63 -37.89 -9.66
C LYS A 14 -21.14 -38.13 -9.55
N LYS A 15 -21.73 -38.07 -8.35
CA LYS A 15 -23.18 -38.21 -8.17
C LYS A 15 -23.96 -37.07 -8.85
N ASP A 16 -23.50 -35.84 -8.70
CA ASP A 16 -24.13 -34.68 -9.36
C ASP A 16 -23.96 -34.73 -10.89
N SER A 17 -22.80 -35.19 -11.37
CA SER A 17 -22.60 -35.46 -12.79
C SER A 17 -23.58 -36.51 -13.31
N ASN A 18 -23.79 -37.60 -12.57
CA ASN A 18 -24.75 -38.65 -12.97
C ASN A 18 -26.18 -38.12 -13.02
N LYS A 19 -26.61 -37.31 -12.03
CA LYS A 19 -27.94 -36.67 -12.05
C LYS A 19 -28.11 -35.74 -13.25
N LYS A 20 -27.09 -34.96 -13.61
CA LYS A 20 -27.12 -34.10 -14.81
C LYS A 20 -27.26 -34.94 -16.08
N VAL A 21 -26.52 -36.04 -16.18
CA VAL A 21 -26.59 -36.98 -17.32
C VAL A 21 -27.98 -37.61 -17.41
N GLU A 22 -28.54 -38.07 -16.30
CA GLU A 22 -29.90 -38.63 -16.22
C GLU A 22 -30.96 -37.60 -16.61
N ALA A 23 -30.88 -36.37 -16.10
CA ALA A 23 -31.79 -35.28 -16.43
C ALA A 23 -31.73 -34.91 -17.93
N MET A 24 -30.54 -34.89 -18.52
CA MET A 24 -30.36 -34.63 -19.96
C MET A 24 -30.87 -35.79 -20.83
N ALA A 25 -30.69 -37.04 -20.38
CA ALA A 25 -31.24 -38.21 -21.05
C ALA A 25 -32.77 -38.22 -21.03
N TRP A 26 -33.37 -37.88 -19.88
CA TRP A 26 -34.81 -37.69 -19.73
C TRP A 26 -35.32 -36.54 -20.62
N PHE A 27 -34.64 -35.39 -20.62
CA PHE A 27 -35.03 -34.26 -21.46
C PHE A 27 -35.05 -34.64 -22.95
N ARG A 28 -34.01 -35.35 -23.42
CA ARG A 28 -33.91 -35.82 -24.81
C ARG A 28 -34.95 -36.88 -25.18
N SER A 29 -35.51 -37.61 -24.21
CA SER A 29 -36.55 -38.61 -24.48
C SER A 29 -37.96 -38.01 -24.63
N LEU A 30 -38.14 -36.72 -24.29
CA LEU A 30 -39.42 -36.03 -24.44
C LEU A 30 -39.74 -35.71 -25.92
N PRO A 31 -41.02 -35.60 -26.31
CA PRO A 31 -41.41 -35.09 -27.62
C PRO A 31 -40.86 -33.68 -27.91
N PRO A 32 -40.53 -33.33 -29.17
CA PRO A 32 -39.91 -32.05 -29.52
C PRO A 32 -40.66 -30.81 -28.99
N ALA A 33 -42.00 -30.81 -29.05
CA ALA A 33 -42.81 -29.70 -28.54
C ALA A 33 -42.62 -29.47 -27.02
N LYS A 34 -42.46 -30.56 -26.24
CA LYS A 34 -42.20 -30.45 -24.79
C LYS A 34 -40.77 -30.00 -24.51
N GLN A 35 -39.80 -30.42 -25.33
CA GLN A 35 -38.42 -29.94 -25.24
C GLN A 35 -38.36 -28.43 -25.47
N THR A 36 -39.00 -27.93 -26.54
CA THR A 36 -39.04 -26.48 -26.83
C THR A 36 -39.69 -25.68 -25.71
N LEU A 37 -40.77 -26.19 -25.12
CA LEU A 37 -41.43 -25.54 -23.98
C LEU A 37 -40.50 -25.44 -22.77
N ILE A 38 -39.86 -26.55 -22.39
CA ILE A 38 -38.91 -26.58 -21.27
C ILE A 38 -37.72 -25.66 -21.55
N ASP A 39 -37.13 -25.70 -22.75
CA ASP A 39 -36.04 -24.79 -23.15
C ASP A 39 -36.45 -23.32 -23.05
N SER A 40 -37.68 -22.99 -23.46
CA SER A 40 -38.19 -21.62 -23.38
C SER A 40 -38.35 -21.17 -21.93
N LEU A 41 -38.87 -22.03 -21.04
CA LEU A 41 -39.01 -21.76 -19.62
C LEU A 41 -37.65 -21.58 -18.95
N VAL A 42 -36.69 -22.46 -19.24
CA VAL A 42 -35.31 -22.35 -18.73
C VAL A 42 -34.67 -21.03 -19.15
N LYS A 43 -34.85 -20.63 -20.42
CA LYS A 43 -34.32 -19.34 -20.92
C LYS A 43 -34.98 -18.14 -20.23
N ILE A 44 -36.28 -18.20 -19.95
CA ILE A 44 -37.00 -17.14 -19.24
C ILE A 44 -36.48 -17.05 -17.80
N GLU A 45 -36.36 -18.17 -17.10
CA GLU A 45 -35.92 -18.17 -15.71
C GLU A 45 -34.47 -17.71 -15.57
N ALA A 46 -33.58 -18.21 -16.44
CA ALA A 46 -32.19 -17.76 -16.50
C ALA A 46 -32.08 -16.24 -16.80
N ARG A 47 -32.96 -15.69 -17.64
CA ARG A 47 -33.01 -14.24 -17.87
C ARG A 47 -33.42 -13.46 -16.62
N LYS A 48 -34.44 -13.92 -15.88
CA LYS A 48 -34.86 -13.26 -14.64
C LYS A 48 -33.77 -13.26 -13.59
N GLU A 49 -33.10 -14.39 -13.40
CA GLU A 49 -31.97 -14.51 -12.46
C GLU A 49 -30.83 -13.57 -12.87
N ASN A 50 -30.47 -13.54 -14.15
CA ASN A 50 -29.45 -12.63 -14.66
C ASN A 50 -29.83 -11.16 -14.48
N ASP A 51 -31.08 -10.77 -14.78
CA ASP A 51 -31.55 -9.39 -14.59
C ASP A 51 -31.50 -8.98 -13.11
N SER A 52 -31.86 -9.90 -12.21
CA SER A 52 -31.76 -9.66 -10.78
C SER A 52 -30.31 -9.48 -10.34
N LEU A 53 -29.39 -10.28 -10.88
CA LEU A 53 -27.96 -10.17 -10.59
C LEU A 53 -27.38 -8.87 -11.13
N LEU A 54 -27.71 -8.48 -12.35
CA LEU A 54 -27.27 -7.21 -12.96
C LEU A 54 -27.72 -6.01 -12.11
N LYS A 55 -28.99 -5.99 -11.67
CA LYS A 55 -29.48 -4.94 -10.75
C LYS A 55 -28.77 -4.94 -9.39
N ALA A 56 -28.29 -6.10 -8.93
CA ALA A 56 -27.49 -6.15 -7.70
C ALA A 56 -26.10 -5.56 -7.94
N ILE A 57 -25.45 -5.92 -9.05
CA ILE A 57 -24.16 -5.36 -9.46
C ILE A 57 -24.25 -3.84 -9.61
N ASP A 58 -25.25 -3.33 -10.32
CA ASP A 58 -25.43 -1.88 -10.53
C ASP A 58 -25.56 -1.13 -9.19
N ARG A 59 -26.36 -1.64 -8.26
CA ARG A 59 -26.54 -1.02 -6.93
C ARG A 59 -25.23 -1.01 -6.13
N CYS A 60 -24.54 -2.15 -6.07
CA CYS A 60 -23.28 -2.27 -5.33
C CYS A 60 -22.19 -1.39 -5.95
N PHE A 61 -22.10 -1.34 -7.28
CA PHE A 61 -21.11 -0.55 -7.98
C PHE A 61 -21.39 0.96 -7.82
N SER A 62 -22.66 1.38 -7.93
CA SER A 62 -23.06 2.76 -7.64
C SER A 62 -22.63 3.18 -6.23
N ALA A 63 -22.95 2.35 -5.23
CA ALA A 63 -22.62 2.61 -3.84
C ALA A 63 -21.11 2.73 -3.63
N ALA A 64 -20.32 1.79 -4.18
CA ALA A 64 -18.86 1.84 -4.08
C ALA A 64 -18.27 3.12 -4.70
N VAL A 65 -18.82 3.58 -5.83
CA VAL A 65 -18.38 4.82 -6.47
C VAL A 65 -18.71 6.05 -5.60
N PHE A 66 -19.87 6.08 -4.96
CA PHE A 66 -20.23 7.17 -4.03
C PHE A 66 -19.39 7.18 -2.76
N GLU A 67 -19.07 6.00 -2.22
CA GLU A 67 -18.28 5.88 -0.98
C GLU A 67 -16.82 6.28 -1.19
N GLU A 68 -16.22 5.94 -2.33
CA GLU A 68 -14.80 6.22 -2.62
C GLU A 68 -14.56 7.62 -3.19
N LEU A 69 -15.57 8.27 -3.79
CA LEU A 69 -15.43 9.55 -4.47
C LEU A 69 -16.44 10.57 -3.91
N GLU A 70 -15.99 11.35 -2.93
CA GLU A 70 -16.81 12.25 -2.09
C GLU A 70 -17.56 13.38 -2.85
N ASN A 71 -17.25 13.62 -4.13
CA ASN A 71 -17.78 14.75 -4.91
C ASN A 71 -18.44 14.35 -6.23
N LEU A 72 -19.05 13.17 -6.30
CA LEU A 72 -19.80 12.74 -7.49
C LEU A 72 -21.30 12.96 -7.32
N GLU A 73 -21.92 13.60 -8.30
CA GLU A 73 -23.38 13.68 -8.40
C GLU A 73 -23.95 12.40 -9.02
N TRP A 74 -25.26 12.18 -8.82
CA TRP A 74 -25.94 11.01 -9.37
C TRP A 74 -25.78 10.88 -10.89
N GLU A 75 -25.81 12.01 -11.62
CA GLU A 75 -25.60 12.04 -13.06
C GLU A 75 -24.20 11.56 -13.46
N ASP A 76 -23.18 11.82 -12.64
CA ASP A 76 -21.81 11.39 -12.93
C ASP A 76 -21.68 9.88 -12.76
N VAL A 77 -22.23 9.34 -11.67
CA VAL A 77 -22.26 7.89 -11.41
C VAL A 77 -23.08 7.17 -12.47
N LYS A 78 -24.22 7.72 -12.86
CA LYS A 78 -25.03 7.18 -13.95
C LYS A 78 -24.25 7.12 -15.27
N ARG A 79 -23.52 8.18 -15.63
CA ARG A 79 -22.66 8.16 -16.83
C ARG A 79 -21.58 7.09 -16.75
N ILE A 80 -20.98 6.86 -15.58
CA ILE A 80 -19.99 5.80 -15.37
C ILE A 80 -20.62 4.42 -15.55
N ILE A 81 -21.81 4.19 -14.98
CA ILE A 81 -22.54 2.92 -15.09
C ILE A 81 -22.98 2.66 -16.53
N ASP A 82 -23.57 3.66 -17.19
CA ASP A 82 -23.94 3.56 -18.61
C ASP A 82 -22.71 3.23 -19.46
N LYS A 83 -21.56 3.85 -19.16
CA LYS A 83 -20.31 3.53 -19.85
C LYS A 83 -19.81 2.12 -19.57
N SER A 84 -19.96 1.65 -18.34
CA SER A 84 -19.65 0.26 -17.96
C SER A 84 -20.52 -0.72 -18.75
N ALA A 85 -21.83 -0.46 -18.85
CA ALA A 85 -22.76 -1.30 -19.62
C ALA A 85 -22.37 -1.35 -21.11
N GLU A 86 -21.99 -0.23 -21.72
CA GLU A 86 -21.45 -0.21 -23.09
C GLU A 86 -20.22 -1.10 -23.25
N LEU A 87 -19.28 -1.03 -22.30
CA LEU A 87 -18.06 -1.84 -22.32
C LEU A 87 -18.36 -3.33 -22.13
N MET A 88 -19.32 -3.68 -21.27
CA MET A 88 -19.77 -5.06 -21.07
C MET A 88 -20.39 -5.63 -22.35
N LEU A 89 -21.18 -4.83 -23.07
CA LEU A 89 -21.75 -5.25 -24.36
C LEU A 89 -20.68 -5.46 -25.42
N ASP A 90 -19.73 -4.52 -25.56
CA ASP A 90 -18.58 -4.66 -26.45
C ASP A 90 -17.81 -5.96 -26.13
N ASP A 91 -17.48 -6.18 -24.86
CA ASP A 91 -16.77 -7.38 -24.41
C ASP A 91 -17.54 -8.67 -24.72
N ALA A 92 -18.83 -8.72 -24.39
CA ALA A 92 -19.68 -9.86 -24.69
C ALA A 92 -19.75 -10.16 -26.20
N HIS A 93 -19.83 -9.13 -27.04
CA HIS A 93 -19.83 -9.27 -28.49
C HIS A 93 -18.49 -9.79 -29.03
N LYS A 94 -17.37 -9.19 -28.62
CA LYS A 94 -16.02 -9.63 -29.03
C LYS A 94 -15.75 -11.06 -28.58
N MET A 95 -16.10 -11.40 -27.33
CA MET A 95 -15.96 -12.74 -26.81
C MET A 95 -16.83 -13.77 -27.53
N LYS A 96 -18.07 -13.41 -27.88
CA LYS A 96 -18.93 -14.28 -28.68
C LYS A 96 -18.32 -14.55 -30.05
N ASN A 97 -17.86 -13.52 -30.75
CA ASN A 97 -17.23 -13.66 -32.06
C ASN A 97 -15.96 -14.52 -31.99
N LEU A 98 -15.12 -14.31 -30.98
CA LEU A 98 -13.89 -15.09 -30.79
C LEU A 98 -14.22 -16.56 -30.48
N LYS A 99 -15.18 -16.80 -29.59
CA LYS A 99 -15.70 -18.15 -29.31
C LYS A 99 -16.18 -18.85 -30.58
N GLU A 100 -16.99 -18.17 -31.41
CA GLU A 100 -17.53 -18.73 -32.65
C GLU A 100 -16.41 -19.06 -33.64
N SER A 101 -15.37 -18.21 -33.73
CA SER A 101 -14.19 -18.47 -34.56
C SER A 101 -13.34 -19.67 -34.11
N LEU A 102 -13.46 -20.07 -32.83
CA LEU A 102 -12.69 -21.15 -32.20
C LEU A 102 -13.53 -22.42 -31.94
N GLY A 103 -14.59 -22.62 -32.72
CA GLY A 103 -15.40 -23.83 -32.64
C GLY A 103 -16.39 -23.86 -31.47
N GLY A 104 -16.67 -22.71 -30.85
CA GLY A 104 -17.77 -22.57 -29.89
C GLY A 104 -17.40 -22.70 -28.41
N SER A 105 -16.11 -22.76 -28.05
CA SER A 105 -15.68 -22.85 -26.64
C SER A 105 -15.22 -21.50 -26.09
N TYR A 106 -15.87 -21.05 -25.00
CA TYR A 106 -15.44 -19.86 -24.26
C TYR A 106 -14.07 -20.06 -23.62
N ASP A 107 -13.78 -21.26 -23.09
CA ASP A 107 -12.49 -21.56 -22.46
C ASP A 107 -11.33 -21.44 -23.46
N MET A 108 -11.54 -21.92 -24.69
CA MET A 108 -10.54 -21.78 -25.76
C MET A 108 -10.31 -20.32 -26.14
N ALA A 109 -11.38 -19.53 -26.19
CA ALA A 109 -11.29 -18.10 -26.49
C ALA A 109 -10.55 -17.35 -25.37
N ILE A 110 -10.84 -17.64 -24.10
CA ILE A 110 -10.12 -17.07 -22.95
C ILE A 110 -8.64 -17.48 -23.00
N LYS A 111 -8.35 -18.77 -23.26
CA LYS A 111 -6.99 -19.28 -23.37
C LYS A 111 -6.22 -18.56 -24.47
N LYS A 112 -6.82 -18.39 -25.65
CA LYS A 112 -6.20 -17.65 -26.76
C LYS A 112 -5.90 -16.20 -26.42
N ILE A 113 -6.83 -15.51 -25.73
CA ILE A 113 -6.58 -14.14 -25.26
C ILE A 113 -5.38 -14.12 -24.32
N ASN A 114 -5.35 -15.00 -23.32
CA ASN A 114 -4.33 -14.94 -22.28
C ASN A 114 -2.94 -15.40 -22.76
N GLU A 115 -2.87 -16.44 -23.59
CA GLU A 115 -1.60 -17.07 -23.96
C GLU A 115 -1.00 -16.49 -25.25
N GLU A 116 -1.83 -16.03 -26.19
CA GLU A 116 -1.35 -15.55 -27.49
C GLU A 116 -1.47 -14.03 -27.61
N MET A 117 -2.66 -13.47 -27.38
CA MET A 117 -2.91 -12.06 -27.69
C MET A 117 -2.41 -11.11 -26.59
N ALA A 118 -2.56 -11.47 -25.31
CA ALA A 118 -2.18 -10.61 -24.19
C ALA A 118 -0.68 -10.26 -24.18
N PRO A 119 0.26 -11.19 -24.45
CA PRO A 119 1.69 -10.86 -24.58
C PRO A 119 1.98 -9.89 -25.73
N GLU A 120 1.29 -10.04 -26.88
CA GLU A 120 1.45 -9.13 -28.02
C GLU A 120 0.95 -7.72 -27.69
N VAL A 121 -0.21 -7.62 -27.03
CA VAL A 121 -0.77 -6.36 -26.53
C VAL A 121 0.18 -5.71 -25.52
N GLU A 122 0.72 -6.48 -24.55
CA GLU A 122 1.67 -5.94 -23.57
C GLU A 122 2.92 -5.37 -24.25
N LYS A 123 3.52 -6.13 -25.16
CA LYS A 123 4.70 -5.66 -25.92
C LYS A 123 4.40 -4.34 -26.62
N ARG A 124 3.26 -4.27 -27.29
CA ARG A 124 2.84 -3.06 -28.00
C ARG A 124 2.57 -1.88 -27.07
N VAL A 125 1.98 -2.12 -25.90
CA VAL A 125 1.79 -1.09 -24.87
C VAL A 125 3.15 -0.54 -24.40
N ARG A 126 4.15 -1.41 -24.16
CA ARG A 126 5.49 -0.98 -23.74
C ARG A 126 6.14 -0.07 -24.79
N GLU A 127 5.98 -0.38 -26.07
CA GLU A 127 6.44 0.49 -27.17
C GLU A 127 5.74 1.86 -27.11
N LEU A 128 4.41 1.88 -27.00
CA LEU A 128 3.64 3.14 -26.95
C LEU A 128 3.98 4.00 -25.73
N ILE A 129 4.28 3.38 -24.59
CA ILE A 129 4.76 4.09 -23.39
C ILE A 129 6.14 4.69 -23.64
N LYS A 130 7.06 3.91 -24.22
CA LYS A 130 8.42 4.35 -24.56
C LYS A 130 8.41 5.51 -25.55
N ASP A 131 7.49 5.48 -26.52
CA ASP A 131 7.29 6.54 -27.51
C ASP A 131 6.60 7.79 -26.94
N GLY A 132 6.18 7.75 -25.67
CA GLY A 132 5.61 8.91 -24.97
C GLY A 132 4.14 9.19 -25.29
N TYR A 133 3.41 8.23 -25.87
CA TYR A 133 1.98 8.43 -26.16
C TYR A 133 1.15 8.45 -24.86
N ASN A 134 0.17 9.37 -24.81
CA ASN A 134 -0.78 9.41 -23.71
C ASN A 134 -1.80 8.25 -23.82
N GLN A 135 -2.37 7.85 -22.68
CA GLN A 135 -3.27 6.71 -22.58
C GLN A 135 -4.42 6.73 -23.60
N LYS A 136 -5.06 7.89 -23.80
CA LYS A 136 -6.23 7.99 -24.68
C LYS A 136 -5.86 7.68 -26.13
N VAL A 137 -4.69 8.15 -26.57
CA VAL A 137 -4.17 7.88 -27.92
C VAL A 137 -3.72 6.43 -28.03
N SER A 138 -2.95 5.93 -27.04
CA SER A 138 -2.49 4.54 -27.03
C SER A 138 -3.63 3.53 -27.09
N VAL A 139 -4.69 3.72 -26.29
CA VAL A 139 -5.84 2.82 -26.28
C VAL A 139 -6.57 2.83 -27.63
N LYS A 140 -6.68 3.99 -28.30
CA LYS A 140 -7.29 4.04 -29.65
C LYS A 140 -6.47 3.26 -30.68
N MET A 141 -5.14 3.42 -30.68
CA MET A 141 -4.26 2.65 -31.56
C MET A 141 -4.39 1.15 -31.31
N LEU A 142 -4.43 0.73 -30.04
CA LEU A 142 -4.63 -0.67 -29.67
C LEU A 142 -5.99 -1.20 -30.15
N ILE A 143 -7.06 -0.41 -30.11
CA ILE A 143 -8.39 -0.83 -30.60
C ILE A 143 -8.36 -1.07 -32.12
N GLU A 144 -7.61 -0.26 -32.87
CA GLU A 144 -7.45 -0.42 -34.31
C GLU A 144 -6.60 -1.64 -34.65
N GLU A 145 -5.49 -1.83 -33.95
CA GLU A 145 -4.53 -2.93 -34.15
C GLU A 145 -5.10 -4.29 -33.69
N PHE A 146 -5.79 -4.32 -32.53
CA PHE A 146 -6.33 -5.52 -31.90
C PHE A 146 -7.86 -5.50 -31.87
N ASN A 147 -8.48 -5.25 -33.02
CA ASN A 147 -9.94 -5.07 -33.15
C ASN A 147 -10.80 -6.29 -32.77
N THR A 148 -10.20 -7.45 -32.53
CA THR A 148 -10.87 -8.67 -32.05
C THR A 148 -11.02 -8.70 -30.53
N LEU A 149 -10.23 -7.90 -29.81
CA LEU A 149 -10.31 -7.73 -28.37
C LEU A 149 -11.29 -6.60 -28.02
N SER A 150 -11.81 -6.66 -26.80
CA SER A 150 -12.68 -5.62 -26.27
C SER A 150 -11.90 -4.40 -25.83
N THR A 151 -12.58 -3.26 -25.85
CA THR A 151 -12.03 -2.00 -25.35
C THR A 151 -11.59 -2.12 -23.89
N ALA A 152 -12.33 -2.90 -23.09
CA ALA A 152 -12.03 -3.15 -21.69
C ALA A 152 -10.71 -3.94 -21.51
N ILE A 153 -10.50 -5.01 -22.29
CA ILE A 153 -9.26 -5.80 -22.26
C ILE A 153 -8.06 -4.90 -22.57
N LEU A 154 -8.14 -4.11 -23.65
CA LEU A 154 -7.04 -3.27 -24.10
C LEU A 154 -6.74 -2.13 -23.12
N THR A 155 -7.77 -1.50 -22.57
CA THR A 155 -7.61 -0.43 -21.58
C THR A 155 -6.96 -0.95 -20.29
N ASN A 156 -7.39 -2.13 -19.83
CA ASN A 156 -6.84 -2.76 -18.62
C ASN A 156 -5.41 -3.25 -18.85
N ALA A 157 -5.11 -3.83 -20.01
CA ALA A 157 -3.75 -4.21 -20.39
C ALA A 157 -2.84 -2.97 -20.34
N TYR A 158 -3.25 -1.86 -20.96
CA TYR A 158 -2.48 -0.62 -20.91
C TYR A 158 -2.19 -0.16 -19.48
N LYS A 159 -3.22 -0.09 -18.63
CA LYS A 159 -3.07 0.37 -17.23
C LYS A 159 -2.14 -0.55 -16.42
N ARG A 160 -2.28 -1.88 -16.57
CA ARG A 160 -1.43 -2.86 -15.88
C ARG A 160 0.02 -2.75 -16.32
N THR A 161 0.28 -2.74 -17.62
CA THR A 161 1.65 -2.62 -18.15
C THR A 161 2.28 -1.29 -17.76
N LYS A 162 1.51 -0.18 -17.75
CA LYS A 162 2.03 1.11 -17.28
C LYS A 162 2.45 1.09 -15.81
N ALA A 163 1.69 0.42 -14.95
CA ALA A 163 2.06 0.25 -13.55
C ALA A 163 3.36 -0.55 -13.42
N ILE A 164 3.47 -1.67 -14.13
CA ILE A 164 4.66 -2.53 -14.16
C ILE A 164 5.89 -1.74 -14.63
N VAL A 165 5.80 -1.02 -15.75
CA VAL A 165 6.91 -0.20 -16.27
C VAL A 165 7.33 0.87 -15.25
N SER A 166 6.37 1.51 -14.57
CA SER A 166 6.69 2.48 -13.52
C SER A 166 7.41 1.86 -12.33
N GLU A 167 7.05 0.64 -11.92
CA GLU A 167 7.74 -0.11 -10.87
C GLU A 167 9.14 -0.54 -11.31
N GLU A 168 9.28 -1.07 -12.54
CA GLU A 168 10.57 -1.42 -13.13
C GLU A 168 11.52 -0.21 -13.17
N GLU A 169 11.03 0.98 -13.51
CA GLU A 169 11.81 2.22 -13.51
C GLU A 169 12.24 2.64 -12.10
N LYS A 170 11.37 2.49 -11.09
CA LYS A 170 11.73 2.76 -9.69
C LYS A 170 12.85 1.82 -9.22
N LEU A 171 12.73 0.53 -9.53
CA LEU A 171 13.74 -0.48 -9.18
C LEU A 171 15.08 -0.22 -9.87
N LYS A 172 15.07 0.19 -11.14
CA LYS A 172 16.31 0.58 -11.85
C LYS A 172 17.02 1.75 -11.18
N LYS A 173 16.28 2.78 -10.77
CA LYS A 173 16.87 3.94 -10.06
C LYS A 173 17.51 3.54 -8.73
N ILE A 174 16.89 2.62 -7.99
CA ILE A 174 17.45 2.08 -6.73
C ILE A 174 18.75 1.32 -7.03
N ALA A 175 18.74 0.43 -8.02
CA ALA A 175 19.94 -0.33 -8.41
C ALA A 175 21.09 0.57 -8.88
N GLU A 176 20.81 1.60 -9.68
CA GLU A 176 21.81 2.58 -10.10
C GLU A 176 22.36 3.42 -8.94
N GLN A 177 21.55 3.70 -7.92
CA GLN A 177 22.00 4.38 -6.70
C GLN A 177 22.88 3.46 -5.84
N GLU A 178 22.54 2.18 -5.72
CA GLU A 178 23.34 1.19 -5.00
C GLU A 178 24.69 0.93 -5.68
N GLU A 179 24.74 0.84 -7.01
CA GLU A 179 26.01 0.73 -7.74
C GLU A 179 26.89 1.97 -7.53
N LYS A 180 26.32 3.17 -7.62
CA LYS A 180 27.06 4.41 -7.34
C LYS A 180 27.57 4.47 -5.90
N ALA A 181 26.79 4.01 -4.93
CA ALA A 181 27.22 3.94 -3.53
C ALA A 181 28.39 2.95 -3.33
N LYS A 182 28.35 1.78 -3.98
CA LYS A 182 29.44 0.80 -3.98
C LYS A 182 30.69 1.33 -4.69
N ASP A 183 30.54 2.01 -5.81
CA ASP A 183 31.65 2.62 -6.55
C ASP A 183 32.33 3.75 -5.75
N VAL A 184 31.54 4.58 -5.07
CA VAL A 184 32.06 5.60 -4.13
C VAL A 184 32.78 4.95 -2.96
N SER A 185 32.22 3.88 -2.35
CA SER A 185 32.88 3.15 -1.26
C SER A 185 34.21 2.53 -1.68
N ASN A 186 34.27 1.94 -2.88
CA ASN A 186 35.50 1.35 -3.41
C ASN A 186 36.55 2.41 -3.74
N ARG A 187 36.15 3.57 -4.29
CA ARG A 187 37.06 4.71 -4.50
C ARG A 187 37.57 5.30 -3.20
N ILE A 188 36.74 5.37 -2.16
CA ILE A 188 37.16 5.80 -0.82
C ILE A 188 38.23 4.85 -0.27
N LYS A 189 38.06 3.53 -0.44
CA LYS A 189 39.07 2.51 -0.05
C LYS A 189 40.36 2.60 -0.87
N GLU A 190 40.29 2.89 -2.17
CA GLU A 190 41.49 3.08 -3.01
C GLU A 190 42.24 4.38 -2.68
N VAL A 191 41.54 5.45 -2.31
CA VAL A 191 42.14 6.77 -2.02
C VAL A 191 42.67 6.86 -0.59
N LEU A 192 42.01 6.23 0.39
CA LEU A 192 42.41 6.29 1.80
C LEU A 192 43.31 5.13 2.25
N GLY A 193 43.51 4.09 1.42
CA GLY A 193 44.14 2.85 1.88
C GLY A 193 43.25 2.11 2.89
N GLU A 194 43.67 0.92 3.35
CA GLU A 194 43.03 0.28 4.52
C GLU A 194 42.97 1.31 5.66
N PRO A 195 41.83 1.42 6.39
CA PRO A 195 41.65 2.47 7.37
C PRO A 195 42.81 2.45 8.36
N ASP A 196 43.54 3.57 8.45
CA ASP A 196 44.59 3.75 9.45
C ASP A 196 44.01 3.44 10.82
N LYS A 197 44.77 2.71 11.64
CA LYS A 197 44.43 2.35 13.04
C LYS A 197 43.92 3.54 13.86
N GLU A 198 44.37 4.75 13.54
CA GLU A 198 43.93 5.98 14.21
C GLU A 198 42.46 6.34 13.94
N LEU A 199 41.88 5.91 12.80
CA LEU A 199 40.46 6.08 12.48
C LEU A 199 39.58 5.03 13.18
N GLU A 200 40.09 3.81 13.35
CA GLU A 200 39.46 2.75 14.16
C GLU A 200 39.50 3.10 15.65
N ASP A 201 40.63 3.58 16.17
CA ASP A 201 40.78 4.03 17.56
C ASP A 201 39.89 5.26 17.87
N ALA A 202 39.69 6.16 16.90
CA ALA A 202 38.78 7.31 17.06
C ALA A 202 37.30 6.90 17.08
N LEU A 203 36.93 5.87 16.32
CA LEU A 203 35.58 5.28 16.38
C LEU A 203 35.37 4.55 17.71
N GLU A 204 36.36 3.79 18.19
CA GLU A 204 36.30 3.11 19.48
C GLU A 204 36.17 4.12 20.64
N TYR A 205 36.92 5.24 20.63
CA TYR A 205 36.82 6.29 21.65
C TYR A 205 35.48 7.05 21.66
N ILE A 206 34.80 7.20 20.51
CA ILE A 206 33.48 7.84 20.44
C ILE A 206 32.37 6.92 21.00
N PHE A 207 32.57 5.60 20.96
CA PHE A 207 31.59 4.60 21.40
C PHE A 207 31.99 3.86 22.70
N GLU A 208 33.15 4.16 23.29
CA GLU A 208 33.63 3.53 24.52
C GLU A 208 32.87 3.98 25.79
N ASP A 209 32.27 5.16 25.78
CA ASP A 209 31.52 5.69 26.93
C ASP A 209 30.14 5.01 27.11
N ASP A 210 29.61 4.33 26.09
CA ASP A 210 28.34 3.58 26.16
C ASP A 210 28.50 2.12 26.64
N LEU A 211 29.72 1.67 27.00
CA LEU A 211 30.00 0.28 27.37
C LEU A 211 30.58 0.06 28.78
N LYS A 212 30.67 1.08 29.65
CA LYS A 212 31.35 0.96 30.96
C LYS A 212 30.54 1.26 32.23
N GLU A 213 29.21 1.41 32.18
CA GLU A 213 28.41 1.61 33.43
C GLU A 213 27.69 0.37 33.99
N ASP A 214 27.64 -0.76 33.30
CA ASP A 214 27.08 -1.98 33.88
C ASP A 214 28.16 -3.01 34.23
N VAL A 215 28.44 -3.06 35.53
CA VAL A 215 28.79 -4.24 36.36
C VAL A 215 29.99 -3.97 37.28
N LYS A 216 29.70 -3.59 38.53
CA LYS A 216 30.20 -4.21 39.79
C LYS A 216 29.74 -3.42 41.03
N ASP A 217 28.75 -3.93 41.76
CA ASP A 217 28.96 -4.66 43.03
C ASP A 217 27.66 -4.75 43.87
N ASN A 218 27.15 -5.98 43.92
CA ASN A 218 26.74 -6.76 45.09
C ASN A 218 25.79 -6.20 46.19
N VAL A 219 24.61 -6.85 46.25
CA VAL A 219 24.13 -7.72 47.37
C VAL A 219 23.22 -7.14 48.48
N THR A 220 22.12 -7.88 48.71
CA THR A 220 21.26 -8.11 49.90
C THR A 220 20.15 -7.13 50.31
N ASP A 221 18.92 -7.61 50.06
CA ASP A 221 17.88 -8.00 51.04
C ASP A 221 16.82 -7.01 51.62
N GLU A 222 15.62 -7.63 51.72
CA GLU A 222 14.46 -7.38 52.59
C GLU A 222 13.30 -6.45 52.17
N ASN A 223 12.23 -7.10 51.66
CA ASN A 223 10.88 -7.17 52.27
C ASN A 223 10.13 -5.88 52.70
N LYS A 224 9.02 -5.53 52.02
CA LYS A 224 7.60 -5.70 52.50
C LYS A 224 6.56 -4.91 51.68
N ALA A 225 5.39 -5.52 51.59
CA ALA A 225 4.13 -5.08 50.98
C ALA A 225 3.46 -3.88 51.67
N HIS A 226 2.60 -3.12 50.96
CA HIS A 226 1.11 -3.19 51.02
C HIS A 226 0.38 -1.95 50.41
N THR A 227 -0.61 -2.23 49.54
CA THR A 227 -2.00 -1.67 49.38
C THR A 227 -2.34 -0.16 49.53
N GLU A 228 -3.18 0.31 48.58
CA GLU A 228 -4.46 1.09 48.71
C GLU A 228 -4.48 2.37 49.58
N GLU A 229 -5.21 3.48 49.34
CA GLU A 229 -6.45 3.79 48.63
C GLU A 229 -6.68 5.34 48.60
N LYS A 230 -7.47 5.83 47.63
CA LYS A 230 -8.48 6.94 47.66
C LYS A 230 -8.14 8.45 47.79
N ASP A 231 -8.57 9.16 46.74
CA ASP A 231 -9.52 10.30 46.67
C ASP A 231 -9.67 11.30 47.84
N ASN A 232 -9.55 12.61 47.56
CA ASN A 232 -10.73 13.48 47.34
C ASN A 232 -10.41 14.96 47.01
N LYS A 233 -11.35 15.54 46.23
CA LYS A 233 -11.54 16.96 45.90
C LYS A 233 -11.77 17.87 47.12
N GLY A 234 -11.43 19.15 47.00
CA GLY A 234 -11.97 20.20 47.88
C GLY A 234 -11.47 21.61 47.57
N ILE A 235 -12.32 22.41 46.93
CA ILE A 235 -12.17 23.83 46.60
C ILE A 235 -12.31 24.71 47.86
N ASN A 236 -11.46 25.75 48.03
CA ASN A 236 -11.91 27.12 48.32
C ASN A 236 -10.76 28.14 48.42
N THR A 237 -10.93 29.25 47.68
CA THR A 237 -10.24 30.54 47.80
C THR A 237 -10.56 31.26 49.12
N PRO A 238 -9.75 32.22 49.59
CA PRO A 238 -10.06 33.64 49.30
C PRO A 238 -8.88 34.65 49.20
N LYS A 239 -9.10 35.69 48.38
CA LYS A 239 -8.77 37.15 48.51
C LYS A 239 -7.30 37.67 48.62
N GLU A 240 -6.88 38.43 47.60
CA GLU A 240 -6.61 39.91 47.59
C GLU A 240 -6.03 40.58 48.87
N ILE A 241 -5.06 41.52 48.93
CA ILE A 241 -4.41 42.56 48.07
C ILE A 241 -3.09 43.04 48.79
N GLU A 242 -2.27 43.85 48.10
CA GLU A 242 -1.20 44.82 48.55
C GLU A 242 0.24 44.40 48.19
N LYS A 243 0.86 44.92 47.11
CA LYS A 243 1.51 46.24 46.88
C LYS A 243 2.87 46.43 47.59
N ALA A 244 3.91 46.63 46.75
CA ALA A 244 5.15 47.43 46.89
C ALA A 244 6.39 46.59 46.47
N ASN A 245 6.95 46.81 45.27
CA ASN A 245 8.05 47.75 44.94
C ASN A 245 9.44 47.31 45.46
N ILE A 246 10.32 46.93 44.52
CA ILE A 246 11.73 47.38 44.32
C ILE A 246 12.64 46.23 43.84
N ASP A 247 13.07 46.41 42.59
CA ASP A 247 14.38 46.20 41.95
C ASP A 247 15.15 44.86 41.92
N GLU A 248 15.62 44.63 40.68
CA GLU A 248 16.86 44.01 40.21
C GLU A 248 16.95 42.50 39.91
N ASN A 249 17.13 42.25 38.60
CA ASN A 249 18.01 41.27 37.96
C ASN A 249 17.87 39.78 38.31
N ASN A 250 17.22 39.02 37.42
CA ASN A 250 17.87 38.16 36.42
C ASN A 250 16.91 37.09 35.87
N LYS A 251 17.10 36.78 34.58
CA LYS A 251 16.78 35.54 33.85
C LYS A 251 15.98 34.47 34.61
N THR A 252 14.83 34.08 34.07
CA THR A 252 14.35 32.69 33.97
C THR A 252 13.13 32.59 33.05
N GLU A 253 12.81 31.36 32.69
CA GLU A 253 12.08 30.90 31.53
C GLU A 253 10.54 30.96 31.65
N THR A 254 9.92 30.63 30.50
CA THR A 254 8.65 29.90 30.29
C THR A 254 7.28 30.53 30.62
N MET A 255 6.49 30.63 29.53
CA MET A 255 5.03 30.50 29.40
C MET A 255 4.12 30.88 30.58
N VAL A 256 3.23 31.86 30.38
CA VAL A 256 1.96 31.92 31.11
C VAL A 256 0.79 32.36 30.21
N LYS A 257 -0.24 31.50 30.16
CA LYS A 257 -1.62 31.84 29.77
C LYS A 257 -2.09 33.06 30.58
N ASN A 258 -2.32 34.19 29.93
CA ASN A 258 -2.85 35.36 30.62
C ASN A 258 -4.39 35.28 30.69
N LYS A 259 -4.91 34.55 31.69
CA LYS A 259 -6.27 34.80 32.20
C LYS A 259 -6.20 36.05 33.09
N ASN A 260 -6.89 37.11 32.66
CA ASN A 260 -7.12 38.42 33.32
C ASN A 260 -6.21 39.60 32.93
N SER A 261 -5.94 39.78 31.64
CA SER A 261 -5.50 41.09 31.13
C SER A 261 -6.64 42.13 31.20
N LYS A 262 -6.40 43.26 31.89
CA LYS A 262 -7.26 44.47 31.83
C LYS A 262 -6.93 45.38 30.63
N LEU A 263 -6.00 44.97 29.77
CA LEU A 263 -5.60 45.73 28.59
C LEU A 263 -6.56 45.42 27.44
N LYS A 264 -7.16 46.47 26.86
CA LYS A 264 -7.79 46.38 25.54
C LYS A 264 -6.69 46.50 24.49
N VAL A 265 -6.50 45.47 23.67
CA VAL A 265 -5.74 45.57 22.42
C VAL A 265 -6.47 46.58 21.54
N VAL A 266 -5.93 47.79 21.39
CA VAL A 266 -6.59 48.87 20.63
C VAL A 266 -6.35 48.76 19.13
N LYS A 267 -5.21 48.19 18.72
CA LYS A 267 -4.93 47.79 17.34
C LYS A 267 -3.72 46.84 17.31
N GLU A 268 -3.90 45.68 16.69
CA GLU A 268 -2.82 44.73 16.41
C GLU A 268 -2.67 44.64 14.89
N ILE A 269 -1.44 44.79 14.38
CA ILE A 269 -1.13 44.59 12.97
C ILE A 269 0.02 43.59 12.91
N THR A 270 -0.31 42.31 12.73
CA THR A 270 0.65 41.23 12.50
C THR A 270 0.85 41.07 10.99
N LYS A 271 2.01 41.50 10.48
CA LYS A 271 2.41 41.21 9.10
C LYS A 271 2.90 39.77 9.05
N VAL A 272 2.03 38.83 8.70
CA VAL A 272 2.43 37.43 8.45
C VAL A 272 3.21 37.40 7.14
N ILE A 273 4.49 37.08 7.24
CA ILE A 273 5.35 36.84 6.08
C ILE A 273 5.24 35.34 5.79
N GLU A 274 4.70 35.01 4.61
CA GLU A 274 4.70 33.66 4.04
C GLU A 274 5.76 33.59 2.95
N ARG A 275 6.64 32.59 3.00
CA ARG A 275 7.71 32.37 2.02
C ARG A 275 7.79 30.91 1.65
N TYR A 276 7.84 30.65 0.35
CA TYR A 276 8.14 29.33 -0.19
C TYR A 276 9.62 29.29 -0.59
N VAL A 277 10.35 28.31 -0.08
CA VAL A 277 11.78 28.10 -0.35
C VAL A 277 11.94 26.68 -0.89
N GLN A 278 12.65 26.52 -2.00
CA GLN A 278 12.98 25.21 -2.56
C GLN A 278 14.45 24.91 -2.31
N GLY A 279 14.73 23.82 -1.60
CA GLY A 279 16.07 23.28 -1.43
C GLY A 279 16.32 22.11 -2.36
N GLU A 280 17.53 21.55 -2.32
CA GLU A 280 17.91 20.36 -3.09
C GLU A 280 17.06 19.13 -2.73
N TYR A 281 16.58 19.07 -1.48
CA TYR A 281 15.91 17.89 -0.91
C TYR A 281 14.45 18.11 -0.51
N GLY A 282 13.83 19.26 -0.83
CA GLY A 282 12.42 19.49 -0.47
C GLY A 282 11.90 20.91 -0.67
N LEU A 283 10.59 21.05 -0.53
CA LEU A 283 9.87 22.33 -0.54
C LEU A 283 9.51 22.75 0.88
N TYR A 284 9.87 23.99 1.23
CA TYR A 284 9.69 24.56 2.56
C TYR A 284 8.70 25.72 2.50
N ASN A 285 7.67 25.70 3.34
CA ASN A 285 6.80 26.87 3.55
C ASN A 285 7.09 27.47 4.93
N ILE A 286 7.51 28.74 4.95
CA ILE A 286 7.81 29.50 6.16
C ILE A 286 6.66 30.46 6.40
N LYS A 287 5.88 30.22 7.46
CA LYS A 287 4.75 31.06 7.85
C LYS A 287 4.92 31.55 9.28
N GLY A 288 5.34 32.81 9.44
CA GLY A 288 5.68 33.35 10.75
C GLY A 288 6.94 32.71 11.34
N ALA A 289 6.81 32.00 12.47
CA ALA A 289 7.91 31.32 13.16
C ALA A 289 7.96 29.80 12.91
N VAL A 290 7.10 29.29 12.02
CA VAL A 290 6.98 27.86 11.71
C VAL A 290 7.45 27.60 10.28
N VAL A 291 8.21 26.53 10.10
CA VAL A 291 8.64 25.99 8.81
C VAL A 291 7.95 24.66 8.60
N THR A 292 7.27 24.47 7.46
CA THR A 292 6.69 23.19 7.07
C THR A 292 7.44 22.59 5.89
N VAL A 293 7.66 21.28 5.92
CA VAL A 293 8.32 20.49 4.86
C VAL A 293 7.27 19.58 4.23
N ASP A 294 7.08 19.72 2.91
CA ASP A 294 6.16 18.89 2.09
C ASP A 294 4.74 18.73 2.67
N GLU A 295 4.26 19.75 3.41
CA GLU A 295 2.94 19.80 4.08
C GLU A 295 2.71 18.76 5.20
N GLU A 296 3.66 17.85 5.45
CA GLU A 296 3.54 16.78 6.45
C GLU A 296 4.18 17.14 7.79
N PHE A 297 5.31 17.84 7.79
CA PHE A 297 6.07 18.12 9.01
C PHE A 297 6.15 19.61 9.28
N ALA A 298 5.97 20.02 10.54
CA ALA A 298 6.00 21.42 10.97
C ALA A 298 6.98 21.61 12.14
N PHE A 299 7.91 22.55 11.99
CA PHE A 299 8.98 22.80 12.94
C PHE A 299 9.00 24.27 13.35
N SER A 300 9.13 24.54 14.65
CA SER A 300 9.23 25.90 15.19
C SER A 300 10.67 26.25 15.59
N SER A 301 11.55 25.26 15.67
CA SER A 301 12.96 25.44 16.02
C SER A 301 13.86 24.38 15.38
N ALA A 302 15.16 24.65 15.30
CA ALA A 302 16.15 23.66 14.87
C ALA A 302 16.22 22.46 15.84
N LYS A 303 15.86 22.66 17.12
CA LYS A 303 15.79 21.56 18.11
C LYS A 303 14.68 20.59 17.75
N ASP A 304 13.53 21.08 17.28
CA ASP A 304 12.39 20.25 16.86
C ASP A 304 12.78 19.35 15.68
N VAL A 305 13.50 19.92 14.70
CA VAL A 305 14.03 19.19 13.54
C VAL A 305 15.00 18.10 13.99
N ASN A 306 15.93 18.43 14.89
CA ASN A 306 16.91 17.46 15.39
C ASN A 306 16.26 16.33 16.19
N CYS A 307 15.25 16.64 17.02
CA CYS A 307 14.50 15.62 17.76
C CYS A 307 13.75 14.68 16.83
N TRP A 308 13.04 15.22 15.83
CA TRP A 308 12.36 14.42 14.82
C TRP A 308 13.35 13.54 14.05
N ALA A 309 14.43 14.12 13.53
CA ALA A 309 15.44 13.38 12.76
C ALA A 309 16.13 12.30 13.59
N SER A 310 16.34 12.52 14.89
CA SER A 310 16.89 11.50 15.78
C SER A 310 15.92 10.36 16.04
N ALA A 311 14.63 10.64 16.25
CA ALA A 311 13.61 9.61 16.43
C ALA A 311 13.47 8.74 15.17
N GLU A 312 13.42 9.34 13.98
CA GLU A 312 13.38 8.61 12.72
C GLU A 312 14.62 7.73 12.52
N ARG A 313 15.82 8.23 12.88
CA ARG A 313 17.05 7.44 12.85
C ARG A 313 17.00 6.26 13.81
N GLU A 314 16.49 6.46 15.02
CA GLU A 314 16.36 5.40 16.04
C GLU A 314 15.40 4.30 15.59
N ASP A 315 14.25 4.67 15.01
CA ASP A 315 13.29 3.71 14.46
C ASP A 315 13.89 2.90 13.30
N LEU A 316 14.65 3.55 12.41
CA LEU A 316 15.36 2.85 11.34
C LEU A 316 16.43 1.89 11.88
N LEU A 317 17.19 2.29 12.91
CA LEU A 317 18.17 1.41 13.55
C LEU A 317 17.50 0.16 14.13
N LYS A 318 16.36 0.32 14.81
CA LYS A 318 15.58 -0.79 15.36
C LYS A 318 15.08 -1.75 14.27
N GLN A 319 14.62 -1.21 13.14
CA GLN A 319 14.23 -2.04 11.99
C GLN A 319 15.43 -2.80 11.40
N MET A 320 16.61 -2.17 11.33
CA MET A 320 17.83 -2.85 10.89
C MET A 320 18.23 -3.99 11.82
N GLU A 321 18.13 -3.81 13.14
CA GLU A 321 18.39 -4.88 14.11
C GLU A 321 17.44 -6.07 13.93
N GLU A 322 16.14 -5.80 13.73
CA GLU A 322 15.16 -6.85 13.50
C GLU A 322 15.45 -7.63 12.20
N ILE A 323 15.85 -6.94 11.13
CA ILE A 323 16.24 -7.57 9.87
C ILE A 323 17.49 -8.42 10.05
N LYS A 324 18.51 -7.93 10.76
CA LYS A 324 19.72 -8.70 11.08
C LYS A 324 19.39 -9.98 11.86
N ALA A 325 18.49 -9.89 12.85
CA ALA A 325 18.05 -11.04 13.62
C ALA A 325 17.36 -12.09 12.73
N LYS A 326 16.49 -11.66 11.80
CA LYS A 326 15.83 -12.55 10.83
C LYS A 326 16.82 -13.24 9.89
N ILE A 327 17.81 -12.51 9.38
CA ILE A 327 18.85 -13.08 8.51
C ILE A 327 19.65 -14.15 9.27
N ASN A 328 20.07 -13.85 10.50
CA ASN A 328 20.80 -14.80 11.33
C ASN A 328 20.00 -16.07 11.59
N HIS A 329 18.70 -15.94 11.88
CA HIS A 329 17.82 -17.09 12.06
C HIS A 329 17.71 -17.96 10.80
N ILE A 330 17.53 -17.33 9.62
CA ILE A 330 17.47 -18.05 8.34
C ILE A 330 18.78 -18.81 8.09
N ASN A 331 19.93 -18.17 8.29
CA ASN A 331 21.24 -18.80 8.11
C ASN A 331 21.42 -20.00 9.05
N SER A 332 20.97 -19.91 10.31
CA SER A 332 20.99 -21.03 11.23
C SER A 332 20.10 -22.19 10.76
N CYS A 333 18.89 -21.90 10.29
CA CYS A 333 17.99 -22.93 9.76
C CYS A 333 18.52 -23.58 8.48
N GLU A 334 19.16 -22.80 7.60
CA GLU A 334 19.82 -23.33 6.39
C GLU A 334 20.94 -24.29 6.76
N GLN A 335 21.81 -23.89 7.70
CA GLN A 335 22.93 -24.72 8.13
C GLN A 335 22.47 -26.02 8.81
N GLU A 336 21.45 -25.95 9.65
CA GLU A 336 20.84 -27.13 10.27
C GLU A 336 20.22 -28.07 9.21
N ALA A 337 19.52 -27.52 8.22
CA ALA A 337 18.93 -28.31 7.15
C ALA A 337 19.99 -29.00 6.29
N ILE A 338 21.10 -28.32 5.98
CA ILE A 338 22.25 -28.91 5.28
C ILE A 338 22.84 -30.06 6.09
N GLU A 339 23.08 -29.86 7.39
CA GLU A 339 23.63 -30.90 8.28
C GLU A 339 22.73 -32.15 8.33
N VAL A 340 21.41 -31.96 8.40
CA VAL A 340 20.44 -33.07 8.37
C VAL A 340 20.51 -33.84 7.04
N ILE A 341 20.62 -33.13 5.92
CA ILE A 341 20.74 -33.74 4.60
C ILE A 341 22.05 -34.54 4.53
N GLU A 342 23.19 -33.94 4.87
CA GLU A 342 24.51 -34.59 4.82
C GLU A 342 24.59 -35.81 5.75
N THR A 343 23.95 -35.77 6.91
CA THR A 343 24.05 -36.83 7.92
C THR A 343 23.10 -38.00 7.66
N PHE A 344 21.87 -37.73 7.23
CA PHE A 344 20.81 -38.75 7.17
C PHE A 344 20.36 -39.09 5.76
N MET A 345 20.66 -38.24 4.79
CA MET A 345 20.38 -38.49 3.39
C MET A 345 21.71 -38.72 2.68
N ASN A 346 22.26 -39.94 2.78
CA ASN A 346 23.40 -40.37 1.97
C ASN A 346 23.07 -40.15 0.48
N ILE A 347 23.59 -39.07 -0.09
CA ILE A 347 23.64 -38.78 -1.53
C ILE A 347 25.06 -39.01 -2.00
#